data_AF-A0A1L7XSG1-F1
#
_entry.id   AF-A0A1L7XSG1-F1
#
_cell.length_a   1.000
_cell.length_b   1.000
_cell.length_c   1.000
_cell.angle_alpha   90.00
_cell.angle_beta   90.00
_cell.angle_gamma   90.00
#
_symmetry.space_group_name_H-M   'P 1'
#
loop_
_entity.id
_entity.type
_entity.pdbx_description
1 polymer ?
#
loop_
_entity_poly.entity_id
_entity_poly.type
_entity_poly.pdbx_seq_one_letter_code
_entity_poly.pdbx_strand_id
1 'polypeptide(L)'
;MMAALTVNNILRREAYDGRTTRVHQESKSLEIYCFEDVEQPTVNVVDLLAPQLAQWLQLQAPFARPDMGTEHPFKGGLRLIVQQWTSIDLPDRTVVPFESEQAYHGMIDALHLPREYPYLFRHCTYLAPRVSTRREGAATLTSIMFQGINFNTSFTTLALCYNSETKITSGFLGYMCGTSASDRVPTQGILPSILVSAAQALHPLTVPLLLFHNFVGILGGEARTQDYEQFELSREINNAILPQMIDALDFPGIHRRLIKAHNSLANLMAPFIRDSSIALSNALDEMPNFVSAEDVPRLDGTTKALKQCFEQMNLRSMGFLQLREKTLSRMNIQLKVLFNLIQQRDNKRNHDLATISSEMAKQSTTIIESTKRDSEAMKAIAILTMLFLPGTAIAAIFSMQLFFSTSNDAKIPIVINPSFWVYWAVTIPLTLVVLLIWFIWIRRDDLKAIWLNGVKVRALWSWKSAATATATASPNTAQNVDLQSLPSLPNNPDASVSGTTIQTTRHEGSVVR
;
A
#
# COMPACT_ATOMS: atom_id res chain seq x y z
N MET A 1 6.21 -1.86 -7.76
CA MET A 1 4.75 -2.12 -7.87
C MET A 1 4.43 -3.62 -8.03
N MET A 2 5.21 -4.39 -8.80
CA MET A 2 5.08 -5.87 -8.89
C MET A 2 5.48 -6.61 -7.59
N ALA A 3 6.43 -6.09 -6.80
CA ALA A 3 6.90 -6.76 -5.58
C ALA A 3 5.92 -6.71 -4.38
N ALA A 4 4.99 -5.74 -4.35
CA ALA A 4 4.02 -5.61 -3.25
C ALA A 4 2.83 -6.59 -3.39
N LEU A 5 2.57 -7.09 -4.60
CA LEU A 5 1.57 -8.12 -4.88
C LEU A 5 2.09 -9.54 -4.58
N THR A 6 3.41 -9.73 -4.54
CA THR A 6 4.01 -11.05 -4.30
C THR A 6 4.07 -11.39 -2.81
N VAL A 7 4.30 -10.40 -1.93
CA VAL A 7 4.47 -10.66 -0.48
C VAL A 7 3.14 -11.04 0.20
N ASN A 8 2.00 -10.48 -0.25
CA ASN A 8 0.69 -10.87 0.28
C ASN A 8 0.22 -12.27 -0.20
N ASN A 9 0.78 -12.76 -1.31
CA ASN A 9 0.48 -14.10 -1.83
C ASN A 9 1.37 -15.20 -1.24
N ILE A 10 2.54 -14.87 -0.67
CA ILE A 10 3.47 -15.86 -0.10
C ILE A 10 3.11 -16.21 1.35
N LEU A 11 2.54 -15.29 2.13
CA LEU A 11 2.13 -15.55 3.52
C LEU A 11 0.80 -16.33 3.67
N ARG A 12 0.13 -16.69 2.56
CA ARG A 12 -1.11 -17.49 2.56
C ARG A 12 -0.92 -18.97 2.17
N ARG A 13 0.32 -19.41 1.92
CA ARG A 13 0.62 -20.77 1.44
C ARG A 13 0.80 -21.84 2.53
N GLU A 14 0.79 -21.49 3.80
CA GLU A 14 1.02 -22.43 4.91
C GLU A 14 -0.17 -22.45 5.88
N ALA A 15 -1.28 -23.07 5.46
CA ALA A 15 -2.29 -23.69 6.33
C ALA A 15 -3.49 -24.13 5.47
N TYR A 16 -3.37 -25.25 4.75
CA TYR A 16 -4.54 -25.91 4.16
C TYR A 16 -4.43 -27.41 4.45
N ASP A 17 -4.67 -27.73 5.71
CA ASP A 17 -4.99 -29.09 6.15
C ASP A 17 -6.42 -29.43 5.68
N GLY A 18 -6.65 -30.68 5.31
CA GLY A 18 -7.80 -31.22 4.56
C GLY A 18 -9.15 -31.17 5.28
N ARG A 19 -9.55 -30.02 5.81
CA ARG A 19 -10.91 -29.76 6.31
C ARG A 19 -11.70 -29.07 5.22
N THR A 20 -12.45 -29.85 4.45
CA THR A 20 -13.64 -29.41 3.74
C THR A 20 -14.57 -28.72 4.74
N THR A 21 -14.48 -27.39 4.83
CA THR A 21 -15.45 -26.57 5.55
C THR A 21 -16.80 -26.82 4.90
N ARG A 22 -17.73 -27.42 5.67
CA ARG A 22 -19.10 -27.68 5.25
C ARG A 22 -19.74 -26.36 4.84
N VAL A 23 -19.91 -26.19 3.53
CA VAL A 23 -20.56 -25.01 2.97
C VAL A 23 -22.03 -25.09 3.37
N HIS A 24 -22.53 -24.14 4.17
CA HIS A 24 -23.96 -24.01 4.42
C HIS A 24 -24.60 -23.43 3.16
N GLN A 25 -24.97 -24.29 2.22
CA GLN A 25 -25.49 -23.91 0.92
C GLN A 25 -27.02 -23.88 0.96
N GLU A 26 -27.60 -22.68 0.98
CA GLU A 26 -29.01 -22.52 0.61
C GLU A 26 -29.09 -22.46 -0.92
N SER A 27 -29.28 -23.63 -1.53
CA SER A 27 -29.56 -23.76 -2.97
C SER A 27 -31.07 -23.69 -3.19
N LYS A 28 -31.51 -22.94 -4.20
CA LYS A 28 -32.91 -22.86 -4.61
C LYS A 28 -33.03 -23.18 -6.10
N SER A 29 -34.05 -23.93 -6.50
CA SER A 29 -34.47 -24.01 -7.89
C SER A 29 -35.43 -22.87 -8.18
N LEU A 30 -35.15 -22.12 -9.24
CA LEU A 30 -36.05 -21.14 -9.83
C LEU A 30 -36.49 -21.64 -11.20
N GLU A 31 -37.79 -21.81 -11.39
CA GLU A 31 -38.38 -22.17 -12.67
C GLU A 31 -39.42 -21.13 -13.07
N ILE A 32 -39.27 -20.58 -14.27
CA ILE A 32 -40.18 -19.62 -14.84
C ILE A 32 -40.61 -20.16 -16.20
N TYR A 33 -41.89 -20.45 -16.38
CA TYR A 33 -42.43 -20.92 -17.65
C TYR A 33 -43.46 -19.94 -18.20
N CYS A 34 -43.29 -19.62 -19.48
CA CYS A 34 -44.17 -18.74 -20.22
C CYS A 34 -45.00 -19.55 -21.22
N PHE A 35 -46.28 -19.21 -21.32
CA PHE A 35 -47.25 -19.84 -22.21
C PHE A 35 -47.83 -18.77 -23.15
N GLU A 36 -48.35 -19.17 -24.30
CA GLU A 36 -48.82 -18.24 -25.33
C GLU A 36 -50.11 -17.50 -24.93
N ASP A 37 -51.02 -18.21 -24.26
CA ASP A 37 -52.35 -17.72 -23.89
C ASP A 37 -52.44 -17.18 -22.45
N VAL A 38 -51.34 -17.21 -21.70
CA VAL A 38 -51.29 -16.77 -20.30
C VAL A 38 -50.45 -15.49 -20.19
N GLU A 39 -51.06 -14.40 -19.72
CA GLU A 39 -50.36 -13.10 -19.59
C GLU A 39 -49.24 -13.11 -18.56
N GLN A 40 -49.39 -13.86 -17.47
CA GLN A 40 -48.38 -13.97 -16.41
C GLN A 40 -47.65 -15.30 -16.47
N PRO A 41 -46.31 -15.30 -16.38
CA PRO A 41 -45.55 -16.54 -16.34
C PRO A 41 -45.83 -17.30 -15.05
N THR A 42 -45.78 -18.63 -15.13
CA THR A 42 -45.75 -19.48 -13.94
C THR A 42 -44.37 -19.39 -13.31
N VAL A 43 -44.30 -19.22 -12.00
CA VAL A 43 -43.05 -19.03 -11.26
C VAL A 43 -43.03 -19.99 -10.08
N ASN A 44 -42.07 -20.91 -10.07
CA ASN A 44 -41.85 -21.86 -9.00
C ASN A 44 -40.48 -21.62 -8.37
N VAL A 45 -40.46 -21.41 -7.05
CA VAL A 45 -39.22 -21.29 -6.27
C VAL A 45 -39.26 -22.35 -5.18
N VAL A 46 -38.29 -23.25 -5.18
CA VAL A 46 -38.22 -24.37 -4.22
C VAL A 46 -36.82 -24.44 -3.63
N ASP A 47 -36.72 -24.62 -2.33
CA ASP A 47 -35.44 -24.88 -1.67
C ASP A 47 -34.96 -26.30 -2.05
N LEU A 48 -33.75 -26.38 -2.62
CA LEU A 48 -33.15 -27.62 -3.09
C LEU A 48 -32.26 -28.21 -2.00
N LEU A 49 -32.69 -29.32 -1.42
CA LEU A 49 -31.83 -30.19 -0.61
C LEU A 49 -30.92 -31.04 -1.51
N ALA A 50 -29.75 -31.45 -1.01
CA ALA A 50 -28.78 -32.26 -1.77
C ALA A 50 -29.36 -33.46 -2.55
N PRO A 51 -30.25 -34.32 -2.00
CA PRO A 51 -30.85 -35.43 -2.77
C PRO A 51 -31.85 -34.98 -3.84
N GLN A 52 -32.47 -33.81 -3.68
CA GLN A 52 -33.43 -33.25 -4.65
C GLN A 52 -32.72 -32.60 -5.85
N LEU A 53 -31.45 -32.20 -5.70
CA LEU A 53 -30.65 -31.65 -6.80
C LEU A 53 -30.54 -32.64 -7.97
N ALA A 54 -30.26 -33.92 -7.68
CA ALA A 54 -30.17 -34.95 -8.72
C ALA A 54 -31.51 -35.17 -9.45
N GLN A 55 -32.62 -35.18 -8.69
CA GLN A 55 -33.97 -35.28 -9.25
C GLN A 55 -34.30 -34.08 -10.15
N TRP A 56 -33.93 -32.87 -9.73
CA TRP A 56 -34.15 -31.64 -10.48
C TRP A 56 -33.34 -31.60 -11.79
N LEU A 57 -32.06 -32.00 -11.73
CA LEU A 57 -31.17 -32.09 -12.89
C LEU A 57 -31.66 -33.14 -13.91
N GLN A 58 -32.22 -34.24 -13.42
CA GLN A 58 -32.74 -35.34 -14.26
C GLN A 58 -34.19 -35.15 -14.71
N LEU A 59 -34.84 -34.02 -14.40
CA LEU A 59 -36.25 -33.75 -14.73
C LEU A 59 -37.24 -34.79 -14.15
N GLN A 60 -36.93 -35.36 -12.98
CA GLN A 60 -37.79 -36.31 -12.29
C GLN A 60 -38.85 -35.59 -11.44
N ALA A 61 -40.01 -36.21 -11.23
CA ALA A 61 -41.06 -35.66 -10.37
C ALA A 61 -40.51 -35.35 -8.95
N PRO A 62 -40.81 -34.16 -8.37
CA PRO A 62 -41.81 -33.16 -8.79
C PRO A 62 -41.31 -32.10 -9.79
N PHE A 63 -40.06 -32.18 -10.25
CA PHE A 63 -39.41 -31.18 -11.12
C PHE A 63 -39.45 -31.54 -12.61
N ALA A 64 -40.39 -32.39 -13.00
CA ALA A 64 -40.65 -32.67 -14.40
C ALA A 64 -41.12 -31.37 -15.09
N ARG A 65 -40.74 -31.20 -16.36
CA ARG A 65 -41.23 -30.06 -17.12
C ARG A 65 -42.76 -30.11 -17.17
N PRO A 66 -43.45 -28.96 -17.17
CA PRO A 66 -44.89 -28.92 -17.44
C PRO A 66 -45.17 -29.72 -18.71
N ASP A 67 -46.26 -30.49 -18.70
CA ASP A 67 -46.66 -31.23 -19.90
C ASP A 67 -46.81 -30.22 -21.03
N MET A 68 -46.08 -30.41 -22.13
CA MET A 68 -46.05 -29.49 -23.28
C MET A 68 -47.34 -29.65 -24.12
N GLY A 69 -48.42 -30.04 -23.45
CA GLY A 69 -49.68 -30.53 -23.97
C GLY A 69 -50.73 -29.44 -24.18
N THR A 70 -51.78 -29.83 -24.89
CA THR A 70 -52.61 -29.06 -25.83
C THR A 70 -53.44 -27.88 -25.31
N GLU A 71 -53.53 -27.63 -24.00
CA GLU A 71 -54.41 -26.57 -23.47
C GLU A 71 -53.83 -25.16 -23.56
N HIS A 72 -52.50 -25.02 -23.38
CA HIS A 72 -51.80 -23.74 -23.51
C HIS A 72 -50.46 -23.96 -24.22
N PRO A 73 -50.22 -23.35 -25.40
CA PRO A 73 -48.99 -23.56 -26.14
C PRO A 73 -47.77 -23.08 -25.33
N PHE A 74 -46.80 -23.96 -25.14
CA PHE A 74 -45.56 -23.64 -24.43
C PHE A 74 -44.68 -22.72 -25.27
N LYS A 75 -44.23 -21.61 -24.67
CA LYS A 75 -43.43 -20.59 -25.38
C LYS A 75 -41.95 -20.64 -25.05
N GLY A 76 -41.59 -21.11 -23.86
CA GLY A 76 -40.22 -21.09 -23.35
C GLY A 76 -40.14 -20.71 -21.88
N GLY A 77 -38.93 -20.52 -21.39
CA GLY A 77 -38.74 -20.16 -19.98
C GLY A 77 -37.30 -20.10 -19.50
N LEU A 78 -37.17 -20.00 -18.17
CA LEU A 78 -35.91 -19.96 -17.44
C LEU A 78 -35.93 -21.07 -16.38
N ARG A 79 -34.85 -21.85 -16.31
CA ARG A 79 -34.59 -22.81 -15.21
C ARG A 79 -33.22 -22.51 -14.63
N LEU A 80 -33.17 -22.08 -13.38
CA LEU A 80 -31.95 -21.57 -12.77
C LEU A 80 -31.75 -22.21 -11.40
N ILE A 81 -30.57 -22.77 -11.17
CA ILE A 81 -30.10 -23.06 -9.81
C ILE A 81 -29.53 -21.76 -9.26
N VAL A 82 -30.11 -21.27 -8.17
CA VAL A 82 -29.69 -20.05 -7.49
C VAL A 82 -29.08 -20.45 -6.16
N GLN A 83 -27.84 -20.02 -5.92
CA GLN A 83 -27.12 -20.36 -4.71
C GLN A 83 -26.55 -19.12 -4.04
N GLN A 84 -26.91 -18.97 -2.76
CA GLN A 84 -26.36 -17.91 -1.92
C GLN A 84 -25.20 -18.45 -1.08
N TRP A 85 -24.11 -17.70 -1.07
CA TRP A 85 -22.89 -18.00 -0.33
C TRP A 85 -22.62 -16.92 0.73
N THR A 86 -21.91 -17.29 1.80
CA THR A 86 -21.42 -16.35 2.82
C THR A 86 -19.95 -16.00 2.59
N SER A 87 -19.48 -14.87 3.13
CA SER A 87 -18.07 -14.43 2.99
C SER A 87 -17.04 -15.43 3.52
N ILE A 88 -17.45 -16.37 4.39
CA ILE A 88 -16.59 -17.41 4.95
C ILE A 88 -16.42 -18.58 3.96
N ASP A 89 -17.36 -18.74 3.04
CA ASP A 89 -17.44 -19.92 2.16
C ASP A 89 -16.47 -19.85 0.96
N LEU A 90 -16.04 -18.65 0.54
CA LEU A 90 -15.13 -18.49 -0.61
C LEU A 90 -13.99 -17.47 -0.36
N PRO A 91 -13.07 -17.72 0.60
CA PRO A 91 -11.95 -16.81 0.85
C PRO A 91 -10.90 -16.82 -0.29
N ASP A 92 -10.87 -17.87 -1.13
CA ASP A 92 -9.82 -18.06 -2.15
C ASP A 92 -10.33 -18.57 -3.52
N ARG A 93 -11.65 -18.63 -3.76
CA ARG A 93 -12.25 -19.15 -5.02
C ARG A 93 -11.75 -20.56 -5.45
N THR A 94 -11.10 -21.29 -4.55
CA THR A 94 -10.51 -22.61 -4.78
C THR A 94 -11.46 -23.76 -4.46
N VAL A 95 -12.59 -23.48 -3.78
CA VAL A 95 -13.60 -24.47 -3.41
C VAL A 95 -14.77 -24.36 -4.39
N VAL A 96 -15.08 -25.48 -5.04
CA VAL A 96 -16.24 -25.62 -5.91
C VAL A 96 -17.50 -25.49 -5.04
N PRO A 97 -18.50 -24.69 -5.43
CA PRO A 97 -19.64 -24.35 -4.57
C PRO A 97 -20.69 -25.48 -4.49
N PHE A 98 -20.26 -26.74 -4.46
CA PHE A 98 -21.11 -27.92 -4.33
C PHE A 98 -20.49 -28.91 -3.35
N GLU A 99 -21.33 -29.72 -2.69
CA GLU A 99 -20.88 -30.70 -1.69
C GLU A 99 -19.90 -31.75 -2.25
N SER A 100 -19.94 -32.01 -3.57
CA SER A 100 -19.00 -32.90 -4.26
C SER A 100 -18.66 -32.40 -5.67
N GLU A 101 -17.45 -32.71 -6.13
CA GLU A 101 -16.99 -32.44 -7.49
C GLU A 101 -17.85 -33.18 -8.53
N GLN A 102 -18.32 -34.39 -8.21
CA GLN A 102 -19.22 -35.16 -9.06
C GLN A 102 -20.59 -34.47 -9.24
N ALA A 103 -21.17 -33.90 -8.18
CA ALA A 103 -22.43 -33.15 -8.28
C ALA A 103 -22.26 -31.90 -9.16
N TYR A 104 -21.12 -31.22 -9.05
CA TYR A 104 -20.80 -30.07 -9.88
C TYR A 104 -20.66 -30.42 -11.35
N HIS A 105 -19.87 -31.45 -11.70
CA HIS A 105 -19.76 -31.90 -13.09
C HIS A 105 -21.10 -32.41 -13.63
N GLY A 106 -21.86 -33.15 -12.84
CA GLY A 106 -23.20 -33.60 -13.20
C GLY A 106 -24.15 -32.43 -13.50
N MET A 107 -24.05 -31.32 -12.78
CA MET A 107 -24.79 -30.09 -13.10
C MET A 107 -24.35 -29.49 -14.43
N ILE A 108 -23.04 -29.37 -14.68
CA ILE A 108 -22.50 -28.82 -15.95
C ILE A 108 -23.04 -29.61 -17.13
N ASP A 109 -23.00 -30.95 -17.04
CA ASP A 109 -23.48 -31.82 -18.11
C ASP A 109 -25.00 -31.74 -18.28
N ALA A 110 -25.77 -31.85 -17.20
CA ALA A 110 -27.24 -31.82 -17.28
C ALA A 110 -27.79 -30.47 -17.79
N LEU A 111 -27.15 -29.37 -17.42
CA LEU A 111 -27.55 -28.02 -17.85
C LEU A 111 -26.86 -27.56 -19.15
N HIS A 112 -26.06 -28.45 -19.76
CA HIS A 112 -25.32 -28.17 -20.99
C HIS A 112 -24.40 -26.93 -20.91
N LEU A 113 -23.92 -26.61 -19.70
CA LEU A 113 -23.11 -25.43 -19.43
C LEU A 113 -21.73 -25.54 -20.10
N PRO A 114 -21.06 -24.40 -20.39
CA PRO A 114 -19.72 -24.40 -20.96
C PRO A 114 -18.72 -25.16 -20.11
N ARG A 115 -17.93 -26.02 -20.74
CA ARG A 115 -16.88 -26.80 -20.06
C ARG A 115 -15.75 -25.92 -19.54
N GLU A 116 -15.58 -24.72 -20.08
CA GLU A 116 -14.59 -23.75 -19.59
C GLU A 116 -15.03 -23.06 -18.29
N TYR A 117 -16.31 -23.10 -17.93
CA TYR A 117 -16.84 -22.37 -16.78
C TYR A 117 -16.09 -22.66 -15.46
N PRO A 118 -15.80 -23.92 -15.08
CA PRO A 118 -15.04 -24.22 -13.86
C PRO A 118 -13.65 -23.57 -13.85
N TYR A 119 -12.97 -23.63 -15.00
CA TYR A 119 -11.65 -23.06 -15.16
C TYR A 119 -11.70 -21.54 -15.03
N LEU A 120 -12.63 -20.88 -15.73
CA LEU A 120 -12.81 -19.43 -15.70
C LEU A 120 -13.24 -18.95 -14.31
N PHE A 121 -14.11 -19.68 -13.63
CA PHE A 121 -14.54 -19.36 -12.27
C PHE A 121 -13.36 -19.22 -11.31
N ARG A 122 -12.44 -20.18 -11.35
CA ARG A 122 -11.28 -20.25 -10.46
C ARG A 122 -10.18 -19.25 -10.84
N HIS A 123 -9.96 -19.02 -12.12
CA HIS A 123 -8.77 -18.29 -12.61
C HIS A 123 -9.03 -16.85 -13.02
N CYS A 124 -10.28 -16.47 -13.32
CA CYS A 124 -10.60 -15.10 -13.73
C CYS A 124 -10.96 -14.22 -12.54
N THR A 125 -10.29 -13.06 -12.41
CA THR A 125 -10.66 -12.05 -11.40
C THR A 125 -12.10 -11.55 -11.61
N TYR A 126 -12.48 -11.32 -12.87
CA TYR A 126 -13.84 -11.12 -13.36
C TYR A 126 -13.93 -11.64 -14.80
N LEU A 127 -15.16 -11.79 -15.31
CA LEU A 127 -15.44 -12.17 -16.69
C LEU A 127 -16.60 -11.30 -17.18
N ALA A 128 -16.30 -10.36 -18.09
CA ALA A 128 -17.35 -9.66 -18.82
C ALA A 128 -18.22 -10.71 -19.56
N PRO A 129 -19.54 -10.48 -19.70
CA PRO A 129 -20.44 -11.42 -20.34
C PRO A 129 -19.89 -11.93 -21.67
N ARG A 130 -19.76 -13.25 -21.81
CA ARG A 130 -19.33 -13.91 -23.04
C ARG A 130 -20.46 -14.77 -23.56
N VAL A 131 -20.80 -14.57 -24.82
CA VAL A 131 -21.77 -15.37 -25.54
C VAL A 131 -21.03 -16.26 -26.53
N SER A 132 -21.43 -17.51 -26.61
CA SER A 132 -20.92 -18.47 -27.60
C SER A 132 -22.04 -19.40 -28.03
N THR A 133 -22.00 -19.84 -29.28
CA THR A 133 -23.00 -20.75 -29.84
C THR A 133 -22.33 -22.04 -30.27
N ARG A 134 -23.02 -23.15 -30.06
CA ARG A 134 -22.62 -24.47 -30.56
C ARG A 134 -23.85 -25.21 -31.09
N ARG A 135 -23.68 -26.03 -32.13
CA ARG A 135 -24.74 -26.91 -32.62
C ARG A 135 -24.58 -28.30 -32.03
N GLU A 136 -25.67 -28.85 -31.53
CA GLU A 136 -25.74 -30.19 -30.95
C GLU A 136 -26.95 -30.91 -31.56
N GLY A 137 -26.70 -31.72 -32.60
CA GLY A 137 -27.78 -32.29 -33.41
C GLY A 137 -28.58 -31.20 -34.15
N ALA A 138 -29.89 -31.19 -33.95
CA ALA A 138 -30.80 -30.17 -34.50
C ALA A 138 -30.89 -28.91 -33.62
N ALA A 139 -30.45 -28.98 -32.36
CA ALA A 139 -30.50 -27.86 -31.44
C ALA A 139 -29.28 -26.95 -31.59
N THR A 140 -29.51 -25.64 -31.49
CA THR A 140 -28.48 -24.63 -31.30
C THR A 140 -28.46 -24.26 -29.82
N LEU A 141 -27.31 -24.45 -29.18
CA LEU A 141 -27.08 -24.14 -27.78
C LEU A 141 -26.29 -22.84 -27.68
N THR A 142 -26.88 -21.84 -27.05
CA THR A 142 -26.26 -20.53 -26.83
C THR A 142 -25.85 -20.39 -25.38
N SER A 143 -24.55 -20.44 -25.13
CA SER A 143 -23.98 -20.34 -23.81
C SER A 143 -23.62 -18.90 -23.45
N ILE A 144 -23.96 -18.49 -22.22
CA ILE A 144 -23.65 -17.15 -21.69
C ILE A 144 -22.94 -17.32 -20.34
N MET A 145 -21.74 -16.77 -20.21
CA MET A 145 -20.99 -16.76 -18.97
C MET A 145 -20.75 -15.33 -18.51
N PHE A 146 -20.91 -15.07 -17.21
CA PHE A 146 -20.72 -13.75 -16.61
C PHE A 146 -20.14 -13.92 -15.20
N GLN A 147 -19.12 -13.14 -14.85
CA GLN A 147 -18.55 -13.16 -13.51
C GLN A 147 -18.22 -11.73 -13.05
N GLY A 148 -18.85 -11.33 -11.96
CA GLY A 148 -18.58 -10.06 -11.29
C GLY A 148 -17.22 -10.03 -10.62
N ILE A 149 -16.78 -8.83 -10.27
CA ILE A 149 -15.61 -8.65 -9.39
C ILE A 149 -15.98 -9.00 -7.94
N ASN A 150 -14.98 -9.23 -7.10
CA ASN A 150 -15.19 -9.21 -5.65
C ASN A 150 -15.13 -7.76 -5.17
N PHE A 151 -16.23 -7.26 -4.60
CA PHE A 151 -16.35 -5.90 -4.08
C PHE A 151 -17.09 -5.92 -2.75
N ASN A 152 -16.46 -5.41 -1.68
CA ASN A 152 -17.02 -5.40 -0.32
C ASN A 152 -17.64 -6.75 0.08
N THR A 153 -16.91 -7.86 -0.13
CA THR A 153 -17.36 -9.24 0.16
C THR A 153 -18.57 -9.73 -0.67
N SER A 154 -19.04 -8.93 -1.62
CA SER A 154 -20.04 -9.32 -2.62
C SER A 154 -19.36 -9.82 -3.89
N PHE A 155 -19.91 -10.88 -4.46
CA PHE A 155 -19.43 -11.51 -5.68
C PHE A 155 -20.58 -12.23 -6.36
N THR A 156 -20.57 -12.29 -7.69
CA THR A 156 -21.62 -12.98 -8.47
C THR A 156 -20.98 -13.73 -9.63
N THR A 157 -21.46 -14.93 -9.91
CA THR A 157 -21.10 -15.72 -11.09
C THR A 157 -22.36 -16.31 -11.72
N LEU A 158 -22.38 -16.39 -13.04
CA LEU A 158 -23.51 -16.84 -13.83
C LEU A 158 -23.00 -17.66 -15.01
N ALA A 159 -23.60 -18.83 -15.20
CA ALA A 159 -23.44 -19.64 -16.39
C ALA A 159 -24.82 -20.06 -16.88
N LEU A 160 -25.15 -19.75 -18.12
CA LEU A 160 -26.42 -20.07 -18.76
C LEU A 160 -26.18 -20.81 -20.07
N CYS A 161 -27.15 -21.62 -20.46
CA CYS A 161 -27.26 -22.24 -21.77
C CYS A 161 -28.72 -22.14 -22.24
N TYR A 162 -28.95 -21.40 -23.31
CA TYR A 162 -30.23 -21.39 -24.03
C TYR A 162 -30.26 -22.53 -25.05
N ASN A 163 -31.34 -23.29 -25.04
CA ASN A 163 -31.58 -24.35 -26.02
C ASN A 163 -32.65 -23.93 -27.03
N SER A 164 -32.29 -23.87 -28.31
CA SER A 164 -33.20 -23.45 -29.38
C SER A 164 -34.33 -24.43 -29.66
N GLU A 165 -34.24 -25.70 -29.31
CA GLU A 165 -35.32 -26.67 -29.52
C GLU A 165 -36.37 -26.53 -28.41
N THR A 166 -35.91 -26.45 -27.16
CA THR A 166 -36.81 -26.37 -26.01
C THR A 166 -37.23 -24.95 -25.66
N LYS A 167 -36.63 -23.92 -26.26
CA LYS A 167 -36.81 -22.49 -25.94
C LYS A 167 -36.60 -22.14 -24.46
N ILE A 168 -35.79 -22.94 -23.75
CA ILE A 168 -35.52 -22.75 -22.31
C ILE A 168 -34.08 -22.31 -22.12
N THR A 169 -33.89 -21.27 -21.32
CA THR A 169 -32.59 -20.89 -20.78
C THR A 169 -32.39 -21.63 -19.46
N SER A 170 -31.40 -22.52 -19.41
CA SER A 170 -31.05 -23.27 -18.20
C SER A 170 -29.71 -22.80 -17.64
N GLY A 171 -29.50 -22.84 -16.32
CA GLY A 171 -28.15 -22.60 -15.80
C GLY A 171 -28.01 -22.46 -14.29
N PHE A 172 -26.91 -21.81 -13.91
CA PHE A 172 -26.47 -21.64 -12.54
C PHE A 172 -26.12 -20.18 -12.24
N LEU A 173 -26.61 -19.67 -11.10
CA LEU A 173 -26.31 -18.36 -10.55
C LEU A 173 -25.84 -18.51 -9.11
N GLY A 174 -24.56 -18.19 -8.88
CA GLY A 174 -23.98 -18.13 -7.55
C GLY A 174 -23.73 -16.69 -7.14
N TYR A 175 -24.09 -16.31 -5.91
CA TYR A 175 -23.77 -14.98 -5.39
C TYR A 175 -23.42 -15.00 -3.90
N MET A 176 -22.51 -14.11 -3.51
CA MET A 176 -22.11 -13.90 -2.12
C MET A 176 -22.85 -12.71 -1.53
N CYS A 177 -23.48 -12.92 -0.38
CA CYS A 177 -24.07 -11.82 0.39
C CYS A 177 -23.04 -11.31 1.42
N GLY A 178 -22.80 -9.99 1.43
CA GLY A 178 -21.85 -9.38 2.35
C GLY A 178 -22.23 -9.57 3.82
N THR A 179 -21.24 -9.54 4.70
CA THR A 179 -21.47 -9.80 6.14
C THR A 179 -22.10 -8.60 6.87
N SER A 180 -21.78 -7.37 6.44
CA SER A 180 -22.30 -6.11 6.99
C SER A 180 -23.68 -5.76 6.42
N ALA A 181 -24.55 -5.14 7.21
CA ALA A 181 -25.86 -4.66 6.76
C ALA A 181 -25.79 -3.70 5.56
N SER A 182 -24.70 -2.93 5.42
CA SER A 182 -24.43 -2.08 4.25
C SER A 182 -24.10 -2.87 2.98
N ASP A 183 -23.48 -4.04 3.13
CA ASP A 183 -22.96 -4.87 2.04
C ASP A 183 -23.98 -5.92 1.57
N ARG A 184 -25.04 -6.13 2.35
CA ARG A 184 -26.16 -7.05 2.01
C ARG A 184 -27.11 -6.46 0.96
N VAL A 185 -27.24 -5.13 0.92
CA VAL A 185 -28.23 -4.43 0.11
C VAL A 185 -28.13 -4.73 -1.40
N PRO A 186 -26.93 -4.82 -2.01
CA PRO A 186 -26.84 -5.08 -3.44
C PRO A 186 -27.24 -6.51 -3.82
N THR A 187 -26.88 -7.51 -3.03
CA THR A 187 -27.02 -8.93 -3.40
C THR A 187 -28.33 -9.56 -2.92
N GLN A 188 -28.95 -9.04 -1.85
CA GLN A 188 -30.30 -9.46 -1.43
C GLN A 188 -31.39 -9.19 -2.47
N GLY A 189 -31.17 -8.22 -3.37
CA GLY A 189 -32.12 -7.86 -4.41
C GLY A 189 -32.11 -8.78 -5.64
N ILE A 190 -31.11 -9.64 -5.83
CA ILE A 190 -30.93 -10.37 -7.10
C ILE A 190 -32.12 -11.28 -7.41
N LEU A 191 -32.49 -12.17 -6.48
CA LEU A 191 -33.61 -13.07 -6.69
C LEU A 191 -34.96 -12.32 -6.81
N PRO A 192 -35.31 -11.36 -5.91
CA PRO A 192 -36.48 -10.51 -6.11
C PRO A 192 -36.51 -9.78 -7.45
N SER A 193 -35.38 -9.23 -7.93
CA SER A 193 -35.32 -8.56 -9.23
C SER A 193 -35.60 -9.51 -10.39
N ILE A 194 -35.12 -10.76 -10.33
CA ILE A 194 -35.43 -11.77 -11.35
C ILE A 194 -36.94 -12.09 -11.34
N LEU A 195 -37.54 -12.24 -10.16
CA LEU A 195 -38.97 -12.54 -10.03
C LEU A 195 -39.86 -11.39 -10.55
N VAL A 196 -39.50 -10.13 -10.27
CA VAL A 196 -40.22 -8.96 -10.81
C VAL A 196 -40.11 -8.90 -12.35
N SER A 197 -38.98 -9.35 -12.90
CA SER A 197 -38.74 -9.43 -14.34
C SER A 197 -39.14 -10.76 -14.97
N ALA A 198 -39.93 -11.61 -14.29
CA ALA A 198 -40.28 -12.95 -14.77
C ALA A 198 -40.92 -12.95 -16.17
N ALA A 199 -41.71 -11.93 -16.52
CA ALA A 199 -42.32 -11.80 -17.85
C ALA A 199 -41.29 -11.67 -18.98
N GLN A 200 -40.06 -11.26 -18.67
CA GLN A 200 -38.95 -11.12 -19.61
C GLN A 200 -38.02 -12.36 -19.60
N ALA A 201 -38.32 -13.39 -18.80
CA ALA A 201 -37.47 -14.58 -18.65
C ALA A 201 -37.32 -15.43 -19.93
N LEU A 202 -38.15 -15.17 -20.94
CA LEU A 202 -38.02 -15.74 -22.29
C LEU A 202 -36.72 -15.32 -22.99
N HIS A 203 -36.22 -14.11 -22.71
CA HIS A 203 -35.06 -13.58 -23.38
C HIS A 203 -33.76 -14.05 -22.68
N PRO A 204 -32.81 -14.72 -23.37
CA PRO A 204 -31.63 -15.32 -22.73
C PRO A 204 -30.72 -14.32 -22.00
N LEU A 205 -30.69 -13.06 -22.45
CA LEU A 205 -29.89 -12.00 -21.82
C LEU A 205 -30.59 -11.29 -20.66
N THR A 206 -31.82 -11.64 -20.28
CA THR A 206 -32.54 -10.97 -19.19
C THR A 206 -31.77 -11.02 -17.87
N VAL A 207 -31.31 -12.21 -17.45
CA VAL A 207 -30.55 -12.35 -16.19
C VAL A 207 -29.19 -11.63 -16.28
N PRO A 208 -28.36 -11.79 -17.33
CA PRO A 208 -27.15 -10.99 -17.50
C PRO A 208 -27.35 -9.47 -17.43
N LEU A 209 -28.41 -8.95 -18.06
CA LEU A 209 -28.74 -7.52 -18.05
C LEU A 209 -29.18 -7.04 -16.66
N LEU A 210 -29.94 -7.85 -15.93
CA LEU A 210 -30.32 -7.56 -14.53
C LEU A 210 -29.10 -7.53 -13.61
N LEU A 211 -28.16 -8.47 -13.77
CA LEU A 211 -26.92 -8.46 -13.01
C LEU A 211 -26.10 -7.21 -13.31
N PHE A 212 -25.96 -6.85 -14.59
CA PHE A 212 -25.27 -5.61 -14.97
C PHE A 212 -25.96 -4.37 -14.38
N HIS A 213 -27.30 -4.33 -14.37
CA HIS A 213 -28.08 -3.27 -13.70
C HIS A 213 -27.75 -3.14 -12.23
N ASN A 214 -27.65 -4.27 -11.53
CA ASN A 214 -27.25 -4.30 -10.13
C ASN A 214 -25.86 -3.66 -9.95
N PHE A 215 -24.88 -4.06 -10.76
CA PHE A 215 -23.53 -3.49 -10.70
C PHE A 215 -23.46 -2.00 -11.04
N VAL A 216 -24.28 -1.50 -11.98
CA VAL A 216 -24.41 -0.07 -12.25
C VAL A 216 -25.00 0.67 -11.03
N GLY A 217 -25.94 0.04 -10.33
CA GLY A 217 -26.46 0.53 -9.05
C GLY A 217 -25.39 0.64 -7.97
N ILE A 218 -24.56 -0.40 -7.81
CA ILE A 218 -23.42 -0.42 -6.88
C ILE A 218 -22.44 0.69 -7.21
N LEU A 219 -22.04 0.82 -8.48
CA LEU A 219 -21.14 1.87 -8.96
C LEU A 219 -21.68 3.26 -8.63
N GLY A 220 -22.99 3.49 -8.85
CA GLY A 220 -23.64 4.75 -8.52
C GLY A 220 -23.75 5.04 -7.02
N GLY A 221 -23.86 4.01 -6.19
CA GLY A 221 -23.75 4.13 -4.73
C GLY A 221 -22.34 4.54 -4.32
N GLU A 222 -21.33 3.81 -4.79
CA GLU A 222 -19.91 4.08 -4.49
C GLU A 222 -19.53 5.50 -4.93
N ALA A 223 -19.82 5.90 -6.17
CA ALA A 223 -19.46 7.20 -6.71
C ALA A 223 -19.99 8.37 -5.85
N ARG A 224 -21.23 8.27 -5.34
CA ARG A 224 -21.82 9.28 -4.46
C ARG A 224 -21.15 9.34 -3.08
N THR A 225 -20.91 8.18 -2.48
CA THR A 225 -20.23 8.12 -1.16
C THR A 225 -18.82 8.70 -1.23
N GLN A 226 -18.10 8.45 -2.33
CA GLN A 226 -16.72 8.91 -2.51
C GLN A 226 -16.65 10.40 -2.89
N ASP A 227 -17.62 10.92 -3.63
CA ASP A 227 -17.72 12.36 -3.92
C ASP A 227 -17.95 13.17 -2.63
N TYR A 228 -18.81 12.67 -1.74
CA TYR A 228 -19.02 13.26 -0.41
C TYR A 228 -17.74 13.23 0.45
N GLU A 229 -17.06 12.08 0.54
CA GLU A 229 -15.81 11.97 1.30
C GLU A 229 -14.72 12.89 0.73
N GLN A 230 -14.63 13.02 -0.60
CA GLN A 230 -13.70 13.93 -1.26
C GLN A 230 -13.98 15.40 -0.90
N PHE A 231 -15.26 15.79 -0.85
CA PHE A 231 -15.67 17.12 -0.46
C PHE A 231 -15.28 17.44 0.98
N GLU A 232 -15.58 16.54 1.92
CA GLU A 232 -15.22 16.68 3.33
C GLU A 232 -13.70 16.79 3.54
N LEU A 233 -12.92 15.90 2.93
CA LEU A 233 -11.46 15.97 2.95
C LEU A 233 -10.95 17.28 2.33
N SER A 234 -11.57 17.75 1.25
CA SER A 234 -11.19 19.02 0.62
C SER A 234 -11.40 20.18 1.56
N ARG A 235 -12.52 20.20 2.28
CA ARG A 235 -12.85 21.26 3.23
C ARG A 235 -11.84 21.29 4.39
N GLU A 236 -11.52 20.12 4.94
CA GLU A 236 -10.54 19.97 6.02
C GLU A 236 -9.14 20.47 5.60
N ILE A 237 -8.66 20.06 4.42
CA ILE A 237 -7.35 20.46 3.89
C ILE A 237 -7.34 21.96 3.54
N ASN A 238 -8.39 22.48 2.91
CA ASN A 238 -8.43 23.88 2.48
C ASN A 238 -8.50 24.85 3.66
N ASN A 239 -9.19 24.49 4.74
CA ASN A 239 -9.22 25.31 5.96
C ASN A 239 -7.83 25.43 6.61
N ALA A 240 -6.93 24.47 6.36
CA ALA A 240 -5.57 24.46 6.87
C ALA A 240 -4.55 25.24 6.01
N ILE A 241 -4.99 25.93 4.95
CA ILE A 241 -4.10 26.77 4.12
C ILE A 241 -3.53 27.94 4.94
N LEU A 242 -4.20 28.37 6.01
CA LEU A 242 -3.69 29.44 6.87
C LEU A 242 -2.47 28.94 7.70
N PRO A 243 -1.29 29.58 7.63
CA PRO A 243 -0.05 29.09 8.25
C PRO A 243 -0.13 28.80 9.75
N GLN A 244 -1.04 29.50 10.45
CA GLN A 244 -1.26 29.35 11.89
C GLN A 244 -2.02 28.07 12.26
N MET A 245 -2.79 27.51 11.32
CA MET A 245 -3.65 26.35 11.54
C MET A 245 -2.99 25.03 11.09
N ILE A 246 -1.85 25.09 10.39
CA ILE A 246 -1.12 23.92 9.88
C ILE A 246 -0.72 22.97 11.02
N ASP A 247 -0.26 23.51 12.15
CA ASP A 247 0.20 22.69 13.29
C ASP A 247 -0.96 21.96 14.00
N ALA A 248 -2.21 22.41 13.82
CA ALA A 248 -3.41 21.80 14.41
C ALA A 248 -4.05 20.69 13.56
N LEU A 249 -3.55 20.47 12.34
CA LEU A 249 -4.15 19.52 11.39
C LEU A 249 -3.74 18.06 11.71
N ASP A 250 -4.71 17.15 11.70
CA ASP A 250 -4.48 15.70 11.81
C ASP A 250 -4.02 15.09 10.48
N PHE A 251 -2.74 15.32 10.12
CA PHE A 251 -2.16 14.77 8.90
C PHE A 251 -2.28 13.24 8.79
N PRO A 252 -1.95 12.44 9.83
CA PRO A 252 -2.08 10.98 9.75
C PRO A 252 -3.51 10.51 9.48
N GLY A 253 -4.50 11.12 10.13
CA GLY A 253 -5.92 10.79 9.93
C GLY A 253 -6.39 11.11 8.52
N ILE A 254 -6.11 12.32 8.04
CA ILE A 254 -6.46 12.77 6.68
C ILE A 254 -5.78 11.89 5.63
N HIS A 255 -4.47 11.64 5.78
CA HIS A 255 -3.72 10.79 4.85
C HIS A 255 -4.30 9.38 4.77
N ARG A 256 -4.64 8.77 5.92
CA ARG A 256 -5.25 7.44 5.96
C ARG A 256 -6.62 7.42 5.27
N ARG A 257 -7.48 8.42 5.51
CA ARG A 257 -8.81 8.52 4.87
C ARG A 257 -8.67 8.71 3.36
N LEU A 258 -7.75 9.58 2.93
CA LEU A 258 -7.50 9.87 1.52
C LEU A 258 -6.98 8.64 0.76
N ILE A 259 -6.06 7.86 1.33
CA ILE A 259 -5.61 6.58 0.74
C ILE A 259 -6.75 5.57 0.68
N LYS A 260 -7.55 5.43 1.75
CA LYS A 260 -8.69 4.50 1.76
C LYS A 260 -9.70 4.84 0.65
N ALA A 261 -10.06 6.11 0.53
CA ALA A 261 -10.97 6.61 -0.49
C ALA A 261 -10.40 6.41 -1.91
N HIS A 262 -9.11 6.75 -2.10
CA HIS A 262 -8.40 6.50 -3.36
C HIS A 262 -8.39 5.02 -3.75
N ASN A 263 -8.08 4.12 -2.81
CA ASN A 263 -8.03 2.68 -3.05
C ASN A 263 -9.42 2.10 -3.38
N SER A 264 -10.48 2.60 -2.73
CA SER A 264 -11.86 2.26 -3.12
C SER A 264 -12.09 2.63 -4.58
N LEU A 265 -11.72 3.87 -4.96
CA LEU A 265 -11.87 4.35 -6.34
C LEU A 265 -10.86 3.77 -7.35
N ALA A 266 -9.82 3.06 -6.92
CA ALA A 266 -8.84 2.43 -7.81
C ALA A 266 -9.13 0.94 -8.05
N ASN A 267 -10.28 0.44 -7.57
CA ASN A 267 -10.69 -0.96 -7.76
C ASN A 267 -11.04 -1.32 -9.23
N LEU A 268 -11.33 -2.60 -9.47
CA LEU A 268 -11.64 -3.15 -10.79
C LEU A 268 -13.06 -2.86 -11.32
N MET A 269 -13.89 -2.06 -10.63
CA MET A 269 -15.25 -1.77 -11.11
C MET A 269 -15.26 -1.03 -12.43
N ALA A 270 -14.36 -0.05 -12.60
CA ALA A 270 -14.32 0.76 -13.81
C ALA A 270 -14.05 -0.07 -15.08
N PRO A 271 -12.98 -0.89 -15.16
CA PRO A 271 -12.77 -1.76 -16.31
C PRO A 271 -13.89 -2.80 -16.45
N PHE A 272 -14.35 -3.42 -15.36
CA PHE A 272 -15.44 -4.40 -15.41
C PHE A 272 -16.73 -3.85 -16.04
N ILE A 273 -17.18 -2.66 -15.62
CA ILE A 273 -18.40 -2.04 -16.12
C ILE A 273 -18.25 -1.67 -17.59
N ARG A 274 -17.09 -1.14 -17.98
CA ARG A 274 -16.77 -0.80 -19.38
C ARG A 274 -16.80 -2.04 -20.26
N ASP A 275 -16.06 -3.07 -19.89
CA ASP A 275 -15.97 -4.33 -20.65
C ASP A 275 -17.34 -5.01 -20.74
N SER A 276 -18.09 -5.03 -19.63
CA SER A 276 -19.42 -5.65 -19.60
C SER A 276 -20.44 -4.89 -20.42
N SER A 277 -20.36 -3.56 -20.44
CA SER A 277 -21.21 -2.74 -21.30
C SER A 277 -20.96 -3.04 -22.78
N ILE A 278 -19.70 -3.04 -23.22
CA ILE A 278 -19.33 -3.36 -24.60
C ILE A 278 -19.82 -4.77 -24.97
N ALA A 279 -19.56 -5.75 -24.11
CA ALA A 279 -19.92 -7.14 -24.38
C ALA A 279 -21.45 -7.36 -24.41
N LEU A 280 -22.22 -6.73 -23.52
CA LEU A 280 -23.69 -6.82 -23.53
C LEU A 280 -24.31 -6.09 -24.71
N SER A 281 -23.74 -4.96 -25.13
CA SER A 281 -24.16 -4.26 -26.34
C SER A 281 -24.01 -5.17 -27.57
N ASN A 282 -22.83 -5.78 -27.73
CA ASN A 282 -22.56 -6.69 -28.84
C ASN A 282 -23.49 -7.92 -28.78
N ALA A 283 -23.69 -8.49 -27.60
CA ALA A 283 -24.60 -9.63 -27.42
C ALA A 283 -26.05 -9.28 -27.78
N LEU A 284 -26.51 -8.07 -27.43
CA LEU A 284 -27.85 -7.59 -27.81
C LEU A 284 -27.97 -7.34 -29.33
N ASP A 285 -26.90 -6.92 -29.99
CA ASP A 285 -26.88 -6.70 -31.44
C ASP A 285 -26.81 -7.99 -32.24
N GLU A 286 -26.07 -8.98 -31.74
CA GLU A 286 -25.95 -10.30 -32.36
C GLU A 286 -27.12 -11.23 -32.04
N MET A 287 -28.08 -10.81 -31.20
CA MET A 287 -29.23 -11.62 -30.76
C MET A 287 -29.93 -12.42 -31.86
N PRO A 288 -30.29 -11.80 -33.01
CA PRO A 288 -30.94 -12.51 -34.11
C PRO A 288 -30.13 -13.67 -34.69
N ASN A 289 -28.81 -13.67 -34.52
CA ASN A 289 -27.93 -14.73 -35.03
C ASN A 289 -27.97 -16.00 -34.16
N PHE A 290 -28.44 -15.89 -32.92
CA PHE A 290 -28.39 -16.99 -31.95
C PHE A 290 -29.74 -17.35 -31.32
N VAL A 291 -30.78 -16.54 -31.51
CA VAL A 291 -32.20 -16.90 -31.32
C VAL A 291 -32.98 -16.43 -32.54
N SER A 292 -33.65 -17.34 -33.26
CA SER A 292 -34.50 -16.93 -34.37
C SER A 292 -35.72 -16.16 -33.87
N ALA A 293 -36.10 -15.08 -34.55
CA ALA A 293 -37.33 -14.35 -34.24
C ALA A 293 -38.60 -15.20 -34.53
N GLU A 294 -38.49 -16.15 -35.47
CA GLU A 294 -39.57 -17.10 -35.80
C GLU A 294 -39.82 -18.11 -34.67
N ASP A 295 -38.79 -18.38 -33.87
CA ASP A 295 -38.79 -19.39 -32.84
C ASP A 295 -39.52 -18.97 -31.55
N VAL A 296 -39.63 -17.66 -31.28
CA VAL A 296 -40.24 -17.12 -30.07
C VAL A 296 -41.06 -15.87 -30.41
N PRO A 297 -42.39 -15.99 -30.58
CA PRO A 297 -43.25 -14.85 -30.90
C PRO A 297 -43.12 -13.69 -29.90
N ARG A 298 -43.11 -12.44 -30.37
CA ARG A 298 -42.92 -11.19 -29.58
C ARG A 298 -41.52 -10.98 -28.98
N LEU A 299 -40.55 -11.86 -29.23
CA LEU A 299 -39.17 -11.68 -28.74
C LEU A 299 -38.52 -10.39 -29.27
N ASP A 300 -38.85 -9.96 -30.48
CA ASP A 300 -38.35 -8.69 -31.05
C ASP A 300 -38.76 -7.47 -30.22
N GLY A 301 -40.02 -7.44 -29.75
CA GLY A 301 -40.52 -6.37 -28.90
C GLY A 301 -39.79 -6.32 -27.56
N THR A 302 -39.59 -7.49 -26.94
CA THR A 302 -38.80 -7.61 -25.70
C THR A 302 -37.35 -7.21 -25.92
N THR A 303 -36.73 -7.65 -27.02
CA THR A 303 -35.34 -7.31 -27.37
C THR A 303 -35.18 -5.80 -27.53
N LYS A 304 -36.11 -5.14 -28.24
CA LYS A 304 -36.11 -3.69 -28.41
C LYS A 304 -36.25 -2.95 -27.07
N ALA A 305 -37.18 -3.39 -26.21
CA ALA A 305 -37.36 -2.80 -24.88
C ALA A 305 -36.10 -2.98 -23.99
N LEU A 306 -35.50 -4.17 -24.02
CA LEU A 306 -34.26 -4.46 -23.28
C LEU A 306 -33.07 -3.64 -23.82
N LYS A 307 -32.95 -3.45 -25.13
CA LYS A 307 -31.94 -2.57 -25.74
C LYS A 307 -32.08 -1.13 -25.24
N GLN A 308 -33.28 -0.56 -25.26
CA GLN A 308 -33.52 0.80 -24.77
C GLN A 308 -33.18 0.94 -23.28
N CYS A 309 -33.57 -0.04 -22.45
CA CYS A 309 -33.23 -0.06 -21.03
C CYS A 309 -31.71 -0.16 -20.81
N PHE A 310 -31.04 -1.00 -21.60
CA PHE A 310 -29.60 -1.15 -21.59
C PHE A 310 -28.87 0.14 -21.99
N GLU A 311 -29.31 0.82 -23.06
CA GLU A 311 -28.75 2.11 -23.49
C GLU A 311 -28.84 3.17 -22.37
N GLN A 312 -29.99 3.28 -21.72
CA GLN A 312 -30.18 4.20 -20.60
C GLN A 312 -29.24 3.87 -19.42
N MET A 313 -29.12 2.58 -19.10
CA MET A 313 -28.21 2.11 -18.07
C MET A 313 -26.74 2.35 -18.43
N ASN A 314 -26.37 2.17 -19.69
CA ASN A 314 -25.03 2.41 -20.19
C ASN A 314 -24.66 3.90 -20.06
N LEU A 315 -25.53 4.81 -20.50
CA LEU A 315 -25.35 6.26 -20.32
C LEU A 315 -25.17 6.64 -18.85
N ARG A 316 -25.98 6.06 -17.96
CA ARG A 316 -25.86 6.27 -16.51
C ARG A 316 -24.52 5.76 -15.97
N SER A 317 -24.10 4.57 -16.39
CA SER A 317 -22.82 3.98 -15.99
C SER A 317 -21.63 4.84 -16.43
N MET A 318 -21.65 5.36 -17.65
CA MET A 318 -20.63 6.27 -18.18
C MET A 318 -20.54 7.55 -17.35
N GLY A 319 -21.67 8.14 -16.95
CA GLY A 319 -21.70 9.29 -16.05
C GLY A 319 -21.05 9.00 -14.70
N PHE A 320 -21.31 7.83 -14.11
CA PHE A 320 -20.65 7.43 -12.85
C PHE A 320 -19.16 7.18 -13.02
N LEU A 321 -18.72 6.60 -14.15
CA LEU A 321 -17.29 6.40 -14.44
C LEU A 321 -16.56 7.74 -14.59
N GLN A 322 -17.16 8.72 -15.27
CA GLN A 322 -16.59 10.06 -15.39
C GLN A 322 -16.48 10.77 -14.04
N LEU A 323 -17.51 10.66 -13.19
CA LEU A 323 -17.47 11.20 -11.83
C LEU A 323 -16.32 10.55 -11.04
N ARG A 324 -16.19 9.22 -11.11
CA ARG A 324 -15.11 8.48 -10.47
C ARG A 324 -13.72 8.95 -10.92
N GLU A 325 -13.49 9.10 -12.23
CA GLU A 325 -12.21 9.59 -12.78
C GLU A 325 -11.89 11.01 -12.29
N LYS A 326 -12.90 11.89 -12.27
CA LYS A 326 -12.77 13.24 -11.73
C LYS A 326 -12.42 13.24 -10.24
N THR A 327 -13.10 12.42 -9.45
CA THR A 327 -12.85 12.30 -8.00
C THR A 327 -11.47 11.72 -7.71
N LEU A 328 -11.01 10.71 -8.46
CA LEU A 328 -9.64 10.19 -8.39
C LEU A 328 -8.60 11.29 -8.67
N SER A 329 -8.81 12.07 -9.73
CA SER A 329 -7.92 13.18 -10.09
C SER A 329 -7.85 14.23 -8.97
N ARG A 330 -9.00 14.58 -8.38
CA ARG A 330 -9.08 15.50 -7.24
C ARG A 330 -8.36 14.96 -6.01
N MET A 331 -8.55 13.69 -5.66
CA MET A 331 -7.85 13.06 -4.54
C MET A 331 -6.33 13.05 -4.74
N ASN A 332 -5.86 12.82 -5.97
CA ASN A 332 -4.43 12.91 -6.29
C ASN A 332 -3.88 14.33 -6.09
N ILE A 333 -4.65 15.36 -6.44
CA ILE A 333 -4.29 16.76 -6.18
C ILE A 333 -4.24 17.02 -4.67
N GLN A 334 -5.25 16.56 -3.92
CA GLN A 334 -5.29 16.70 -2.47
C GLN A 334 -4.11 16.01 -1.77
N LEU A 335 -3.69 14.82 -2.24
CA LEU A 335 -2.49 14.14 -1.72
C LEU A 335 -1.26 15.03 -1.88
N LYS A 336 -1.09 15.65 -3.06
CA LYS A 336 0.04 16.56 -3.32
C LYS A 336 -0.02 17.80 -2.42
N VAL A 337 -1.20 18.40 -2.24
CA VAL A 337 -1.38 19.54 -1.34
C VAL A 337 -1.03 19.13 0.10
N LEU A 338 -1.54 18.00 0.57
CA LEU A 338 -1.25 17.48 1.91
C LEU A 338 0.26 17.27 2.11
N PHE A 339 0.95 16.66 1.15
CA PHE A 339 2.41 16.49 1.21
C PHE A 339 3.14 17.83 1.26
N ASN A 340 2.73 18.82 0.46
CA ASN A 340 3.32 20.16 0.52
C ASN A 340 3.11 20.82 1.88
N LEU A 341 1.94 20.67 2.50
CA LEU A 341 1.66 21.18 3.85
C LEU A 341 2.51 20.48 4.91
N ILE A 342 2.73 19.16 4.80
CA ILE A 342 3.64 18.41 5.68
C ILE A 342 5.07 18.97 5.54
N GLN A 343 5.55 19.14 4.31
CA GLN A 343 6.88 19.69 4.05
C GLN A 343 7.01 21.13 4.59
N GLN A 344 5.99 21.97 4.44
CA GLN A 344 6.00 23.32 5.00
C GLN A 344 6.08 23.31 6.53
N ARG A 345 5.34 22.41 7.18
CA ARG A 345 5.35 22.21 8.63
C ARG A 345 6.73 21.76 9.11
N ASP A 346 7.35 20.81 8.41
CA ASP A 346 8.68 20.30 8.75
C ASP A 346 9.77 21.35 8.50
N ASN A 347 9.67 22.12 7.41
CA ASN A 347 10.57 23.24 7.14
C ASN A 347 10.49 24.34 8.21
N LYS A 348 9.29 24.67 8.69
CA LYS A 348 9.09 25.60 9.81
C LYS A 348 9.77 25.07 11.07
N ARG A 349 9.55 23.80 11.43
CA ARG A 349 10.24 23.18 12.58
C ARG A 349 11.75 23.16 12.43
N ASN A 350 12.26 22.84 11.25
CA ASN A 350 13.69 22.84 10.97
C ASN A 350 14.29 24.25 11.09
N HIS A 351 13.55 25.27 10.65
CA HIS A 351 13.95 26.65 10.85
C HIS A 351 13.98 27.03 12.34
N ASP A 352 12.94 26.69 13.10
CA ASP A 352 12.87 26.94 14.55
C ASP A 352 13.98 26.19 15.30
N LEU A 353 14.29 24.95 14.91
CA LEU A 353 15.43 24.20 15.46
C LEU A 353 16.77 24.85 15.09
N ALA A 354 16.91 25.36 13.87
CA ALA A 354 18.12 26.05 13.44
C ALA A 354 18.32 27.36 14.21
N THR A 355 17.26 28.14 14.46
CA THR A 355 17.35 29.37 15.27
C THR A 355 17.71 29.07 16.72
N ILE A 356 17.07 28.07 17.34
CA ILE A 356 17.40 27.60 18.68
C ILE A 356 18.86 27.13 18.75
N SER A 357 19.32 26.35 17.76
CA SER A 357 20.71 25.86 17.73
C SER A 357 21.73 27.00 17.59
N SER A 358 21.40 28.05 16.82
CA SER A 358 22.22 29.24 16.66
C SER A 358 22.29 30.05 17.95
N GLU A 359 21.18 30.18 18.67
CA GLU A 359 21.14 30.83 19.97
C GLU A 359 21.94 30.05 21.02
N MET A 360 21.76 28.72 21.08
CA MET A 360 22.56 27.85 21.94
C MET A 360 24.06 27.95 21.63
N ALA A 361 24.45 28.03 20.36
CA ALA A 361 25.84 28.24 19.98
C ALA A 361 26.39 29.58 20.50
N LYS A 362 25.62 30.67 20.37
CA LYS A 362 25.99 31.99 20.93
C LYS A 362 26.14 31.93 22.46
N GLN A 363 25.19 31.33 23.17
CA GLN A 363 25.28 31.17 24.62
C GLN A 363 26.46 30.30 25.03
N SER A 364 26.77 29.25 24.26
CA SER A 364 27.96 28.42 24.50
C SER A 364 29.25 29.24 24.35
N THR A 365 29.34 30.08 23.33
CA THR A 365 30.53 30.96 23.17
C THR A 365 30.71 31.91 24.35
N THR A 366 29.64 32.49 24.88
CA THR A 366 29.74 33.39 26.05
C THR A 366 30.12 32.63 27.32
N ILE A 367 29.64 31.40 27.51
CA ILE A 367 30.06 30.52 28.60
C ILE A 367 31.55 30.15 28.47
N ILE A 368 32.03 29.82 27.27
CA ILE A 368 33.45 29.53 27.04
C ILE A 368 34.30 30.75 27.37
N GLU A 369 33.86 31.95 26.97
CA GLU A 369 34.55 33.19 27.30
C GLU A 369 34.59 33.49 28.80
N SER A 370 33.47 33.32 29.52
CA SER A 370 33.44 33.53 30.98
C SER A 370 34.26 32.48 31.72
N THR A 371 34.18 31.22 31.30
CA THR A 371 35.00 30.11 31.84
C THR A 371 36.49 30.36 31.60
N LYS A 372 36.85 30.94 30.45
CA LYS A 372 38.23 31.34 30.17
C LYS A 372 38.72 32.41 31.14
N ARG A 373 37.90 33.45 31.41
CA ARG A 373 38.24 34.49 32.40
C ARG A 373 38.35 33.92 33.82
N ASP A 374 37.45 33.02 34.21
CA ASP A 374 37.51 32.33 35.50
C ASP A 374 38.77 31.46 35.62
N SER A 375 39.15 30.78 34.53
CA SER A 375 40.40 30.03 34.46
C SER A 375 41.64 30.93 34.59
N GLU A 376 41.60 32.15 34.05
CA GLU A 376 42.67 33.15 34.22
C GLU A 376 42.78 33.62 35.68
N ALA A 377 41.65 33.90 36.34
CA ALA A 377 41.61 34.25 37.76
C ALA A 377 42.12 33.08 38.64
N MET A 378 41.72 31.85 38.35
CA MET A 378 42.16 30.66 39.07
C MET A 378 43.69 30.45 38.93
N LYS A 379 44.25 30.68 37.74
CA LYS A 379 45.70 30.68 37.53
C LYS A 379 46.39 31.73 38.39
N ALA A 380 45.83 32.94 38.51
CA ALA A 380 46.41 34.00 39.34
C ALA A 380 46.43 33.63 40.83
N ILE A 381 45.33 33.08 41.36
CA ILE A 381 45.26 32.61 42.76
C ILE A 381 46.28 31.49 43.00
N ALA A 382 46.36 30.51 42.10
CA ALA A 382 47.32 29.41 42.20
C ALA A 382 48.77 29.93 42.27
N ILE A 383 49.14 30.88 41.41
CA ILE A 383 50.46 31.53 41.44
C ILE A 383 50.70 32.22 42.81
N LEU A 384 49.70 32.92 43.34
CA LEU A 384 49.81 33.59 44.63
C LEU A 384 50.01 32.59 45.79
N THR A 385 49.28 31.47 45.78
CA THR A 385 49.47 30.41 46.78
C THR A 385 50.84 29.76 46.68
N MET A 386 51.36 29.52 45.47
CA MET A 386 52.69 28.97 45.25
C MET A 386 53.81 29.92 45.73
N LEU A 387 53.55 31.23 45.72
CA LEU A 387 54.47 32.22 46.25
C LEU A 387 54.48 32.24 47.79
N PHE A 388 53.31 32.16 48.43
CA PHE A 388 53.20 32.28 49.89
C PHE A 388 53.45 30.98 50.64
N LEU A 389 53.08 29.82 50.10
CA LEU A 389 53.18 28.53 50.79
C LEU A 389 54.62 28.16 51.23
N PRO A 390 55.67 28.35 50.39
CA PRO A 390 57.04 28.04 50.79
C PRO A 390 57.54 28.99 51.88
N GLY A 391 57.16 30.28 51.79
CA GLY A 391 57.52 31.30 52.77
C GLY A 391 56.89 31.04 54.13
N THR A 392 55.61 30.67 54.18
CA THR A 392 54.92 30.35 55.43
C THR A 392 55.43 29.05 56.05
N ALA A 393 55.74 28.03 55.24
CA ALA A 393 56.33 26.78 55.73
C ALA A 393 57.70 26.99 56.39
N ILE A 394 58.57 27.78 55.76
CA ILE A 394 59.86 28.16 56.33
C ILE A 394 59.65 29.01 57.59
N ALA A 395 58.76 30.01 57.55
CA ALA A 395 58.45 30.82 58.73
C ALA A 395 57.97 29.98 59.93
N ALA A 396 57.16 28.94 59.70
CA ALA A 396 56.72 28.01 60.73
C ALA A 396 57.85 27.13 61.29
N ILE A 397 58.76 26.63 60.43
CA ILE A 397 59.94 25.87 60.88
C ILE A 397 60.86 26.75 61.73
N PHE A 398 61.07 28.00 61.31
CA PHE A 398 61.84 28.97 62.07
C PHE A 398 61.13 29.39 63.38
N SER A 399 59.79 29.39 63.41
CA SER A 399 59.03 29.68 64.64
C SER A 399 59.05 28.53 65.64
N MET A 400 59.14 27.28 65.19
CA MET A 400 59.06 26.12 66.07
C MET A 400 60.39 25.74 66.75
N GLN A 401 61.58 26.00 66.18
CA GLN A 401 62.81 25.44 66.77
C GLN A 401 64.11 26.26 66.72
N LEU A 402 64.15 27.49 66.19
CA LEU A 402 65.44 28.21 66.00
C LEU A 402 65.66 29.46 66.88
N PHE A 403 64.78 29.75 67.84
CA PHE A 403 64.92 30.90 68.75
C PHE A 403 64.86 30.57 70.25
N PHE A 404 64.84 29.29 70.64
CA PHE A 404 64.95 28.89 72.03
C PHE A 404 66.16 27.97 72.24
N SER A 405 67.36 28.53 72.21
CA SER A 405 68.47 27.93 72.94
C SER A 405 68.31 28.32 74.41
N THR A 406 67.74 27.40 75.20
CA THR A 406 67.87 27.41 76.66
C THR A 406 69.36 27.26 76.99
N SER A 407 69.91 28.31 77.58
CA SER A 407 71.07 28.23 78.46
C SER A 407 70.90 29.31 79.52
N ASN A 408 70.85 28.86 80.78
CA ASN A 408 70.68 29.66 81.98
C ASN A 408 71.70 30.81 82.02
N ASP A 409 71.27 32.05 81.81
CA ASP A 409 71.48 33.11 82.79
C ASP A 409 70.68 34.38 82.47
N ALA A 410 70.27 35.08 83.52
CA ALA A 410 69.32 36.18 83.47
C ALA A 410 69.91 37.45 82.84
N LYS A 411 69.39 37.86 81.68
CA LYS A 411 68.99 39.23 81.28
C LYS A 411 68.67 39.26 79.78
N ILE A 412 67.38 39.40 79.49
CA ILE A 412 66.82 39.53 78.15
C ILE A 412 67.16 40.93 77.60
N PRO A 413 67.74 40.99 76.40
CA PRO A 413 67.13 41.74 75.32
C PRO A 413 66.67 40.75 74.25
N ILE A 414 65.54 41.04 73.63
CA ILE A 414 65.12 40.34 72.41
C ILE A 414 66.15 40.72 71.34
N VAL A 415 67.24 39.95 71.26
CA VAL A 415 68.29 40.11 70.26
C VAL A 415 67.76 39.47 68.98
N ILE A 416 67.51 40.29 67.97
CA ILE A 416 67.32 39.81 66.61
C ILE A 416 68.63 39.10 66.22
N ASN A 417 68.58 37.77 66.15
CA ASN A 417 69.73 36.95 65.78
C ASN A 417 70.23 37.40 64.39
N PRO A 418 71.55 37.65 64.19
CA PRO A 418 72.12 38.00 62.88
C PRO A 418 71.84 36.97 61.77
N SER A 419 71.34 35.77 62.10
CA SER A 419 70.84 34.78 61.14
C SER A 419 69.50 35.12 60.46
N PHE A 420 68.92 36.32 60.65
CA PHE A 420 67.73 36.75 59.90
C PHE A 420 67.93 36.70 58.37
N TRP A 421 69.17 36.85 57.89
CA TRP A 421 69.48 36.71 56.47
C TRP A 421 69.32 35.26 55.94
N VAL A 422 69.46 34.25 56.81
CA VAL A 422 69.30 32.82 56.45
C VAL A 422 67.86 32.51 56.03
N TYR A 423 66.88 33.18 56.64
CA TYR A 423 65.47 33.09 56.22
C TYR A 423 65.31 33.48 54.74
N TRP A 424 65.89 34.62 54.33
CA TRP A 424 65.84 35.09 52.94
C TRP A 424 66.68 34.19 52.00
N ALA A 425 67.83 33.71 52.48
CA ALA A 425 68.72 32.83 51.71
C ALA A 425 68.11 31.45 51.41
N VAL A 426 67.20 30.95 52.26
CA VAL A 426 66.52 29.65 52.06
C VAL A 426 65.16 29.84 51.36
N THR A 427 64.41 30.89 51.72
CA THR A 427 63.06 31.10 51.20
C THR A 427 63.06 31.44 49.71
N ILE A 428 63.88 32.38 49.26
CA ILE A 428 63.92 32.81 47.86
C ILE A 428 64.20 31.63 46.90
N PRO A 429 65.25 30.81 47.07
CA PRO A 429 65.52 29.70 46.16
C PRO A 429 64.44 28.62 46.23
N LEU A 430 63.86 28.33 47.40
CA LEU A 430 62.78 27.35 47.52
C LEU A 430 61.55 27.79 46.72
N THR A 431 61.14 29.05 46.84
CA THR A 431 60.01 29.59 46.06
C THR A 431 60.30 29.57 44.55
N LEU A 432 61.54 29.83 44.14
CA LEU A 432 61.97 29.76 42.75
C LEU A 432 61.89 28.32 42.20
N VAL A 433 62.30 27.32 42.99
CA VAL A 433 62.19 25.90 42.62
C VAL A 433 60.73 25.48 42.44
N VAL A 434 59.84 25.88 43.36
CA VAL A 434 58.40 25.56 43.27
C VAL A 434 57.77 26.17 42.01
N LEU A 435 58.07 27.45 41.71
CA LEU A 435 57.59 28.10 40.49
C LEU A 435 58.16 27.47 39.22
N LEU A 436 59.43 27.06 39.23
CA LEU A 436 60.10 26.45 38.09
C LEU A 436 59.53 25.05 37.78
N ILE A 437 59.24 24.25 38.81
CA ILE A 437 58.56 22.95 38.67
C ILE A 437 57.16 23.13 38.06
N TRP A 438 56.37 24.08 38.58
CA TRP A 438 55.04 24.36 38.04
C TRP A 438 55.09 24.85 36.59
N PHE A 439 56.02 25.76 36.28
CA PHE A 439 56.20 26.30 34.94
C PHE A 439 56.58 25.23 33.91
N ILE A 440 57.44 24.28 34.30
CA ILE A 440 57.77 23.11 33.47
C ILE A 440 56.54 22.21 33.31
N TRP A 441 55.75 22.02 34.37
CA TRP A 441 54.57 21.17 34.34
C TRP A 441 53.48 21.71 33.41
N ILE A 442 53.15 23.01 33.50
CA ILE A 442 52.11 23.64 32.66
C ILE A 442 52.53 23.69 31.18
N ARG A 443 53.82 23.89 30.88
CA ARG A 443 54.34 23.91 29.50
C ARG A 443 54.61 22.53 28.91
N ARG A 444 54.51 21.47 29.71
CA ARG A 444 54.79 20.11 29.25
C ARG A 444 53.85 19.69 28.12
N ASP A 445 52.61 20.15 28.13
CA ASP A 445 51.63 19.78 27.11
C ASP A 445 51.77 20.61 25.81
N ASP A 446 52.16 21.89 25.91
CA ASP A 446 52.52 22.73 24.76
C ASP A 446 53.79 22.23 24.06
N LEU A 447 54.79 21.81 24.83
CA LEU A 447 56.05 21.26 24.31
C LEU A 447 55.83 19.92 23.60
N LYS A 448 54.93 19.06 24.10
CA LYS A 448 54.51 17.83 23.41
C LYS A 448 53.77 18.15 22.10
N ALA A 449 52.89 19.15 22.10
CA ALA A 449 52.14 19.54 20.90
C ALA A 449 53.04 20.09 19.78
N ILE A 450 54.06 20.89 20.14
CA ILE A 450 55.08 21.38 19.20
C ILE A 450 55.93 20.21 18.64
N TRP A 451 56.29 19.24 19.48
CA TRP A 451 57.04 18.07 19.04
C TRP A 451 56.23 17.16 18.10
N LEU A 452 54.94 16.92 18.40
CA LEU A 452 54.04 16.12 17.55
C LEU A 452 53.71 16.81 16.21
N ASN A 453 53.53 18.14 16.20
CA ASN A 453 53.32 18.88 14.96
C ASN A 453 54.58 18.94 14.08
N GLY A 454 55.78 18.98 14.68
CA GLY A 454 57.05 18.85 13.97
C GLY A 454 57.20 17.50 13.24
N VAL A 455 56.69 16.41 13.83
CA VAL A 455 56.69 15.07 13.22
C VAL A 455 55.68 14.98 12.07
N LYS A 456 54.47 15.55 12.21
CA LYS A 456 53.45 15.56 11.13
C LYS A 456 53.87 16.40 9.92
N VAL A 457 54.53 17.54 10.12
CA VAL A 457 55.04 18.36 9.01
C VAL A 457 56.13 17.62 8.24
N ARG A 458 57.05 16.89 8.90
CA ARG A 458 58.04 16.05 8.21
C ARG A 458 57.40 14.91 7.40
N ALA A 459 56.30 14.32 7.87
CA ALA A 459 55.56 13.30 7.13
C ALA A 459 54.90 13.87 5.85
N LEU A 460 54.27 15.04 5.92
CA LEU A 460 53.63 15.70 4.77
C LEU A 460 54.63 16.17 3.69
N TRP A 461 55.84 16.58 4.09
CA TRP A 461 56.90 16.92 3.13
C TRP A 461 57.44 15.70 2.38
N SER A 462 57.52 14.52 3.02
CA SER A 462 57.98 13.28 2.37
C SER A 462 57.05 12.78 1.25
N TRP A 463 55.74 12.96 1.40
CA TRP A 463 54.75 12.59 0.37
C TRP A 463 54.77 13.56 -0.82
N LYS A 464 54.96 14.85 -0.56
CA LYS A 464 55.02 15.87 -1.62
C LYS A 464 56.29 15.73 -2.47
N SER A 465 57.42 15.32 -1.88
CA SER A 465 58.64 14.99 -2.65
C SER A 465 58.53 13.70 -3.48
N ALA A 466 57.70 12.74 -3.06
CA ALA A 466 57.46 11.52 -3.83
C ALA A 466 56.54 11.75 -5.05
N ALA A 467 55.56 12.66 -4.94
CA ALA A 467 54.64 13.00 -6.02
C ALA A 467 55.28 13.84 -7.15
N THR A 468 56.33 14.61 -6.85
CA THR A 468 57.03 15.44 -7.85
C THR A 468 58.10 14.65 -8.63
N ALA A 469 58.52 13.48 -8.15
CA ALA A 469 59.50 12.62 -8.85
C ALA A 469 58.88 11.81 -10.01
N THR A 470 57.55 11.67 -10.07
CA THR A 470 56.84 10.90 -11.10
C THR A 470 56.30 11.73 -12.26
N ALA A 471 56.47 13.06 -12.25
CA ALA A 471 55.85 13.97 -13.24
C ALA A 471 56.79 14.49 -14.35
N THR A 472 58.04 14.05 -14.42
CA THR A 472 59.03 14.51 -15.43
C THR A 472 59.36 13.49 -16.52
N ALA A 473 58.51 12.48 -16.77
CA ALA A 473 58.66 11.58 -17.92
C ALA A 473 57.46 11.71 -18.87
N SER A 474 57.71 12.23 -20.07
CA SER A 474 56.78 12.33 -21.21
C SER A 474 57.62 12.49 -22.50
N PRO A 475 57.16 12.15 -23.71
CA PRO A 475 56.03 11.30 -24.16
C PRO A 475 56.42 10.30 -25.28
N ASN A 476 55.41 9.56 -25.78
CA ASN A 476 55.31 8.85 -27.08
C ASN A 476 55.76 7.40 -27.12
N THR A 477 54.84 6.46 -27.39
CA THR A 477 54.86 5.45 -28.49
C THR A 477 53.59 4.58 -28.46
N ALA A 478 53.00 4.37 -29.64
CA ALA A 478 52.04 3.33 -30.08
C ALA A 478 50.62 3.30 -29.46
N GLN A 479 49.55 3.60 -30.21
CA GLN A 479 48.90 2.84 -31.30
C GLN A 479 48.28 1.50 -30.89
N ASN A 480 46.95 1.46 -30.99
CA ASN A 480 46.06 0.41 -31.52
C ASN A 480 46.50 -1.05 -31.39
N VAL A 481 45.72 -1.84 -30.63
CA VAL A 481 45.24 -3.16 -31.10
C VAL A 481 43.81 -3.37 -30.61
N ASP A 482 43.00 -3.84 -31.54
CA ASP A 482 41.57 -4.11 -31.51
C ASP A 482 41.28 -5.57 -31.08
N LEU A 483 39.99 -5.87 -30.94
CA LEU A 483 39.34 -7.20 -31.02
C LEU A 483 39.10 -8.02 -29.73
N GLN A 484 37.80 -8.12 -29.46
CA GLN A 484 37.09 -9.23 -28.83
C GLN A 484 37.62 -10.61 -29.27
N SER A 485 37.89 -11.50 -28.30
CA SER A 485 37.62 -12.94 -28.41
C SER A 485 37.58 -13.61 -27.02
N LEU A 486 36.45 -14.27 -26.75
CA LEU A 486 35.98 -15.05 -25.57
C LEU A 486 36.90 -16.25 -25.22
N PRO A 487 36.81 -16.95 -24.03
CA PRO A 487 35.55 -17.41 -23.41
C PRO A 487 35.45 -17.62 -21.86
N SER A 488 34.17 -17.73 -21.44
CA SER A 488 33.54 -18.51 -20.35
C SER A 488 33.98 -18.42 -18.87
N LEU A 489 32.96 -18.13 -18.04
CA LEU A 489 32.86 -18.28 -16.58
C LEU A 489 33.15 -19.71 -16.07
N PRO A 490 33.46 -19.84 -14.77
CA PRO A 490 32.47 -20.48 -13.89
C PRO A 490 32.19 -19.73 -12.56
N ASN A 491 30.90 -19.71 -12.24
CA ASN A 491 30.20 -19.70 -10.94
C ASN A 491 30.96 -19.39 -9.62
N ASN A 492 30.52 -18.31 -8.95
CA ASN A 492 29.86 -18.19 -7.62
C ASN A 492 30.38 -19.05 -6.44
N PRO A 493 30.24 -18.68 -5.14
CA PRO A 493 29.54 -17.53 -4.54
C PRO A 493 30.32 -16.78 -3.43
N ASP A 494 29.93 -15.54 -3.13
CA ASP A 494 29.62 -15.10 -1.75
C ASP A 494 29.40 -13.59 -1.65
N ALA A 495 28.39 -13.25 -0.84
CA ALA A 495 28.23 -12.01 -0.10
C ALA A 495 28.15 -10.70 -0.92
N SER A 496 26.96 -10.30 -1.33
CA SER A 496 26.07 -9.44 -0.54
C SER A 496 26.47 -7.96 -0.52
N VAL A 497 25.61 -7.16 -1.17
CA VAL A 497 24.98 -5.97 -0.57
C VAL A 497 25.89 -4.76 -0.36
N SER A 498 25.77 -3.78 -1.25
CA SER A 498 25.17 -2.46 -0.98
C SER A 498 25.75 -1.38 -1.86
N GLY A 499 24.91 -0.42 -2.24
CA GLY A 499 25.39 0.95 -2.45
C GLY A 499 25.23 1.50 -3.84
N THR A 500 23.99 1.68 -4.24
CA THR A 500 23.56 2.75 -5.14
C THR A 500 24.26 4.06 -4.77
N THR A 501 24.95 4.70 -5.72
CA THR A 501 25.14 6.16 -5.70
C THR A 501 24.69 6.72 -7.05
N ILE A 502 23.74 7.63 -6.92
CA ILE A 502 23.13 8.46 -7.93
C ILE A 502 24.20 9.36 -8.55
N GLN A 503 24.31 9.38 -9.88
CA GLN A 503 24.82 10.53 -10.61
C GLN A 503 23.69 11.14 -11.44
N THR A 504 23.37 12.37 -11.05
CA THR A 504 22.68 13.40 -11.81
C THR A 504 23.36 13.64 -13.16
N THR A 505 22.65 13.41 -14.26
CA THR A 505 22.98 13.97 -15.57
C THR A 505 22.09 15.18 -15.86
N ARG A 506 22.71 16.36 -15.77
CA ARG A 506 22.27 17.60 -16.42
C ARG A 506 22.82 17.53 -17.86
N HIS A 507 21.94 17.54 -18.86
CA HIS A 507 22.33 17.70 -20.26
C HIS A 507 21.72 18.99 -20.80
N GLU A 508 22.61 19.91 -21.17
CA GLU A 508 22.35 21.00 -22.11
C GLU A 508 22.79 20.57 -23.53
N GLY A 509 22.04 21.03 -24.52
CA GLY A 509 22.44 21.19 -25.94
C GLY A 509 22.21 19.97 -26.85
N SER A 510 21.65 20.06 -28.05
CA SER A 510 21.19 21.22 -28.82
C SER A 510 20.43 20.78 -30.10
N VAL A 511 19.50 21.61 -30.56
CA VAL A 511 19.09 21.87 -31.97
C VAL A 511 18.29 20.82 -32.78
N VAL A 512 16.98 21.11 -32.89
CA VAL A 512 16.12 21.13 -34.09
C VAL A 512 16.56 20.31 -35.32
N ARG A 513 16.12 19.05 -35.42
CA ARG A 513 15.10 18.53 -36.35
C ARG A 513 14.88 17.05 -36.11
#